data_AF-A0A6A7YN31-F1
#
_entry.id   AF-A0A6A7YN31-F1
#
_cell.length_a   1.000
_cell.length_b   1.000
_cell.length_c   1.000
_cell.angle_alpha   90.00
_cell.angle_beta   90.00
_cell.angle_gamma   90.00
#
_symmetry.space_group_name_H-M   'P 1'
#
loop_
_entity.id
_entity.type
_entity.pdbx_description
1 polymer ?
#
loop_
_entity_poly.entity_id
_entity_poly.type
_entity_poly.pdbx_seq_one_letter_code
_entity_poly.pdbx_strand_id
1 'polypeptide(L)'
;MPSPHAKTQKTKMSKIAMSLPPSLVDDLDFLSARLGVSRSALAAELLSDAAAEIRRVVSLIPPNPTPADLLRMRGESEVLIRQRIASATQLTDDLFPGLDKPEDAK
;
A
#
# COMPACT_ATOMS: atom_id res chain seq x y z
N MET A 1 44.20 3.32 3.82
CA MET A 1 43.73 1.96 4.18
C MET A 1 42.43 2.11 4.95
N PRO A 2 41.27 1.62 4.48
CA PRO A 2 40.01 1.74 5.21
C PRO A 2 39.84 0.58 6.22
N SER A 3 39.36 0.91 7.43
CA SER A 3 39.27 0.02 8.60
C SER A 3 38.18 -1.07 8.51
N PRO A 4 38.34 -2.23 9.17
CA PRO A 4 37.60 -3.47 8.85
C PRO A 4 36.34 -3.76 9.68
N HIS A 5 35.66 -2.76 10.28
CA HIS A 5 34.55 -3.04 11.20
C HIS A 5 33.30 -2.18 10.96
N ALA A 6 32.67 -2.31 9.79
CA ALA A 6 31.25 -2.00 9.66
C ALA A 6 30.45 -3.15 10.29
N LYS A 7 30.09 -3.03 11.57
CA LYS A 7 29.18 -3.97 12.22
C LYS A 7 27.80 -3.83 11.59
N THR A 8 27.39 -4.82 10.80
CA THR A 8 26.02 -4.91 10.27
C THR A 8 25.05 -5.06 11.44
N GLN A 9 24.38 -3.98 11.82
CA GLN A 9 23.42 -3.98 12.93
C GLN A 9 22.18 -4.77 12.50
N LYS A 10 21.99 -5.97 13.08
CA LYS A 10 20.78 -6.79 12.85
C LYS A 10 19.54 -6.01 13.30
N THR A 11 18.59 -5.80 12.39
CA THR A 11 17.27 -5.23 12.68
C THR A 11 16.58 -6.05 13.76
N LYS A 12 16.13 -5.41 14.84
CA LYS A 12 15.46 -6.08 15.96
C LYS A 12 14.03 -6.44 15.57
N MET A 13 13.76 -7.72 15.35
CA MET A 13 12.41 -8.23 15.03
C MET A 13 11.60 -8.47 16.31
N SER A 14 10.30 -8.13 16.31
CA SER A 14 9.35 -8.50 17.36
C SER A 14 8.66 -9.83 17.04
N LYS A 15 8.40 -10.65 18.06
CA LYS A 15 7.62 -11.88 17.90
C LYS A 15 6.14 -11.57 18.05
N ILE A 16 5.32 -12.09 17.14
CA ILE A 16 3.85 -12.06 17.21
C ILE A 16 3.32 -13.49 17.07
N ALA A 17 2.19 -13.77 17.72
CA ALA A 17 1.43 -14.99 17.51
C ALA A 17 0.17 -14.66 16.71
N MET A 18 -0.14 -15.45 15.68
CA MET A 18 -1.30 -15.25 14.81
C MET A 18 -2.08 -16.55 14.70
N SER A 19 -3.40 -16.46 14.80
CA SER A 19 -4.32 -17.56 14.47
C SER A 19 -4.73 -17.41 13.01
N LEU A 20 -4.45 -18.44 12.19
CA LEU A 20 -4.74 -18.44 10.75
C LEU A 20 -5.57 -19.67 10.38
N PRO A 21 -6.39 -19.61 9.32
CA PRO A 21 -7.02 -20.80 8.77
C PRO A 21 -5.98 -21.86 8.38
N PRO A 22 -6.23 -23.17 8.61
CA PRO A 22 -5.27 -24.22 8.29
C PRO A 22 -4.80 -24.21 6.83
N SER A 23 -5.73 -23.99 5.88
CA SER A 23 -5.40 -23.92 4.46
C SER A 23 -4.38 -22.82 4.13
N LEU A 24 -4.47 -21.67 4.80
CA LEU A 24 -3.51 -20.59 4.62
C LEU A 24 -2.13 -20.95 5.21
N VAL A 25 -2.10 -21.74 6.28
CA VAL A 25 -0.83 -22.25 6.84
C VAL A 25 -0.16 -23.18 5.85
N ASP A 26 -0.92 -24.07 5.21
CA ASP A 26 -0.40 -25.01 4.20
C ASP A 26 0.20 -24.26 2.99
N ASP A 27 -0.50 -23.22 2.50
CA ASP A 27 0.01 -22.38 1.40
C ASP A 27 1.31 -21.65 1.79
N LEU A 28 1.38 -21.09 3.01
CA LEU A 28 2.58 -20.42 3.51
C LEU A 28 3.75 -21.39 3.70
N ASP A 29 3.49 -22.62 4.16
CA ASP A 29 4.50 -23.66 4.30
C ASP A 29 5.07 -24.06 2.92
N PHE A 30 4.19 -24.29 1.94
CA PHE A 30 4.61 -24.58 0.56
C PHE A 30 5.47 -23.46 -0.03
N LEU A 31 5.00 -22.21 0.04
CA LEU A 31 5.70 -21.06 -0.55
C LEU A 31 7.04 -20.81 0.13
N SER A 32 7.08 -20.83 1.46
CA SER A 32 8.31 -20.59 2.23
C SER A 32 9.38 -21.65 1.93
N ALA A 33 8.98 -22.94 1.84
CA ALA A 33 9.88 -24.02 1.44
C ALA A 33 10.38 -23.87 0.00
N ARG A 34 9.48 -23.52 -0.93
CA ARG A 34 9.82 -23.36 -2.36
C ARG A 34 10.77 -22.20 -2.63
N LEU A 35 10.61 -21.10 -1.89
CA LEU A 35 11.37 -19.86 -2.03
C LEU A 35 12.63 -19.82 -1.16
N GLY A 36 12.79 -20.75 -0.21
CA GLY A 36 13.94 -20.80 0.69
C GLY A 36 13.98 -19.67 1.72
N VAL A 37 12.80 -19.13 2.09
CA VAL A 37 12.67 -18.06 3.10
C VAL A 37 11.87 -18.55 4.29
N SER A 38 11.97 -17.88 5.44
CA SER A 38 11.11 -18.21 6.58
C SER A 38 9.68 -17.72 6.36
N ARG A 39 8.70 -18.38 6.99
CA ARG A 39 7.30 -17.91 7.01
C ARG A 39 7.16 -16.47 7.48
N SER A 40 7.91 -16.08 8.51
CA SER A 40 7.87 -14.72 9.05
C SER A 40 8.46 -13.70 8.07
N ALA A 41 9.47 -14.05 7.28
CA ALA A 41 10.00 -13.19 6.24
C ALA A 41 8.98 -13.02 5.09
N LEU A 42 8.38 -14.13 4.65
CA LEU A 42 7.32 -14.10 3.62
C LEU A 42 6.13 -13.25 4.08
N ALA A 43 5.64 -13.45 5.31
CA ALA A 43 4.55 -12.67 5.87
C ALA A 43 4.92 -11.18 6.05
N ALA A 44 6.14 -10.88 6.49
CA ALA A 44 6.60 -9.50 6.62
C ALA A 44 6.63 -8.79 5.25
N GLU A 45 7.13 -9.47 4.21
CA GLU A 45 7.18 -8.92 2.86
C GLU A 45 5.77 -8.62 2.33
N LEU A 46 4.88 -9.62 2.40
CA LEU A 46 3.50 -9.49 1.92
C LEU A 46 2.69 -8.43 2.67
N LEU A 47 2.97 -8.22 3.96
CA LEU A 47 2.22 -7.28 4.80
C LEU A 47 2.83 -5.87 4.85
N SER A 48 4.12 -5.71 4.56
CA SER A 48 4.85 -4.46 4.78
C SER A 48 4.20 -3.24 4.12
N ASP A 49 3.97 -3.33 2.81
CA ASP A 49 3.40 -2.23 2.02
C ASP A 49 1.90 -2.04 2.31
N ALA A 50 1.15 -3.15 2.34
CA ALA A 50 -0.30 -3.11 2.55
C ALA A 50 -0.67 -2.56 3.93
N ALA A 51 0.02 -2.98 4.99
CA ALA A 51 -0.29 -2.56 6.36
C ALA A 51 -0.02 -1.06 6.58
N ALA A 52 1.03 -0.51 5.96
CA ALA A 52 1.36 0.91 6.06
C ALA A 52 0.27 1.80 5.44
N GLU A 53 -0.18 1.44 4.23
CA GLU A 53 -1.24 2.19 3.54
C GLU A 53 -2.60 2.04 4.24
N ILE A 54 -2.95 0.82 4.67
CA ILE A 54 -4.18 0.59 5.45
C ILE A 54 -4.16 1.43 6.74
N ARG A 55 -3.04 1.44 7.47
CA ARG A 55 -2.90 2.26 8.68
C ARG A 55 -3.12 3.74 8.38
N ARG A 56 -2.54 4.26 7.30
CA ARG A 56 -2.69 5.66 6.89
C ARG A 56 -4.16 6.00 6.67
N VAL A 57 -4.87 5.19 5.90
CA VAL A 57 -6.29 5.43 5.60
C VAL A 57 -7.16 5.29 6.85
N VAL A 58 -6.98 4.21 7.62
CA VAL A 58 -7.79 3.96 8.82
C VAL A 58 -7.54 5.02 9.90
N SER A 59 -6.33 5.59 9.99
CA SER A 59 -6.02 6.66 10.94
C SER A 59 -6.75 7.98 10.68
N LEU A 60 -7.32 8.15 9.48
CA LEU A 60 -8.19 9.30 9.16
C LEU A 60 -9.60 9.13 9.77
N ILE A 61 -9.97 7.90 10.16
CA ILE A 61 -11.27 7.60 10.77
C ILE A 61 -11.14 7.84 12.28
N PRO A 62 -11.90 8.78 12.88
CA PRO A 62 -11.91 8.96 14.33
C PRO A 62 -12.33 7.65 15.02
N PRO A 63 -11.77 7.30 16.19
CA PRO A 63 -12.08 6.05 16.88
C PRO A 63 -13.56 5.91 17.29
N ASN A 64 -14.30 7.01 17.39
CA ASN A 64 -15.76 7.06 17.49
C ASN A 64 -16.30 8.03 16.43
N PRO A 65 -16.54 7.58 15.19
CA PRO A 65 -16.99 8.48 14.13
C PRO A 65 -18.42 8.92 14.43
N THR A 66 -18.65 10.24 14.54
CA THR A 66 -20.00 10.77 14.54
C THR A 66 -20.54 10.77 13.10
N PRO A 67 -21.88 10.77 12.88
CA PRO A 67 -22.44 10.90 11.53
C PRO A 67 -21.92 12.13 10.77
N ALA A 68 -21.60 13.22 11.50
CA ALA A 68 -21.02 14.43 10.92
C ALA A 68 -19.57 14.22 10.41
N ASP A 69 -18.80 13.35 11.08
CA ASP A 69 -17.43 13.03 10.67
C ASP A 69 -17.42 12.18 9.39
N LEU A 70 -18.36 11.24 9.25
CA LEU A 70 -18.52 10.46 8.02
C LEU A 70 -18.92 11.35 6.82
N LEU A 71 -19.79 12.34 7.06
CA LEU A 71 -20.18 13.33 6.04
C LEU A 71 -18.99 14.20 5.62
N ARG A 72 -18.15 14.64 6.56
CA ARG A 72 -16.93 15.41 6.28
C ARG A 72 -15.89 14.58 5.53
N MET A 73 -15.64 13.35 5.96
CA MET A 73 -14.73 12.43 5.30
C MET A 73 -15.17 12.09 3.87
N ARG A 74 -16.48 11.99 3.61
CA ARG A 74 -17.00 11.82 2.25
C ARG A 74 -16.67 13.02 1.36
N GLY A 75 -16.85 14.24 1.88
CA GLY A 75 -16.48 15.47 1.17
C GLY A 75 -14.98 15.56 0.90
N GLU A 76 -14.15 15.28 1.91
CA GLU A 76 -12.69 15.26 1.76
C GLU A 76 -12.21 14.17 0.79
N SER A 77 -12.86 13.01 0.79
CA SER A 77 -12.58 11.91 -0.15
C SER A 77 -12.95 12.30 -1.58
N GLU A 78 -14.09 12.98 -1.78
CA GLU A 78 -14.48 13.50 -3.09
C GLU A 78 -13.45 14.49 -3.63
N VAL A 79 -12.96 15.40 -2.78
CA VAL A 79 -11.90 16.35 -3.15
C VAL A 79 -10.63 15.62 -3.56
N LEU A 80 -10.19 14.63 -2.78
CA LEU A 80 -8.98 13.85 -3.08
C LEU A 80 -9.11 13.06 -4.39
N ILE A 81 -10.27 12.44 -4.65
CA ILE A 81 -10.53 11.69 -5.88
C ILE A 81 -10.52 12.66 -7.09
N ARG A 82 -11.18 13.82 -6.97
CA ARG A 82 -11.17 14.84 -8.03
C ARG A 82 -9.76 15.34 -8.33
N GLN A 83 -8.93 15.56 -7.31
CA GLN A 83 -7.53 15.92 -7.48
C GLN A 83 -6.73 14.84 -8.22
N ARG A 84 -6.89 13.57 -7.84
CA ARG A 84 -6.21 12.45 -8.52
C ARG A 84 -6.63 12.31 -9.98
N ILE A 85 -7.93 12.45 -10.29
CA ILE A 85 -8.42 12.44 -11.66
C ILE A 85 -7.82 13.62 -12.44
N ALA A 86 -7.83 14.83 -11.88
CA ALA A 86 -7.25 16.00 -12.54
C ALA A 86 -5.75 15.83 -12.83
N SER A 87 -4.96 15.30 -11.88
CA SER A 87 -3.54 15.00 -12.10
C SER A 87 -3.33 13.92 -13.16
N ALA A 88 -4.18 12.89 -13.19
CA ALA A 88 -4.12 11.85 -14.21
C ALA A 88 -4.46 12.41 -15.61
N THR A 89 -5.48 13.27 -15.72
CA THR A 89 -5.84 13.93 -16.98
C THR A 89 -4.71 14.85 -17.46
N GLN A 90 -4.13 15.68 -16.58
CA GLN A 90 -3.00 16.55 -16.92
C GLN A 90 -1.80 15.75 -17.42
N LEU A 91 -1.43 14.66 -16.73
CA LEU A 91 -0.36 13.79 -17.19
C LEU A 91 -0.68 13.15 -18.55
N THR A 92 -1.95 12.81 -18.80
CA THR A 92 -2.39 12.27 -20.08
C THR A 92 -2.30 13.31 -21.19
N ASP A 93 -2.70 14.56 -20.94
CA ASP A 93 -2.59 15.68 -21.88
C ASP A 93 -1.13 16.01 -22.22
N ASP A 94 -0.25 15.99 -21.21
CA ASP A 94 1.19 16.22 -21.39
C ASP A 94 1.87 15.12 -22.22
N LEU A 95 1.48 13.86 -22.01
CA LEU A 95 2.05 12.71 -22.72
C LEU A 95 1.43 12.47 -24.09
N PHE A 96 0.16 12.83 -24.29
CA PHE A 96 -0.59 12.61 -25.53
C PHE A 96 -1.34 13.87 -25.99
N PRO A 97 -0.62 14.94 -26.37
CA PRO A 97 -1.25 16.18 -26.81
C PRO A 97 -2.03 15.95 -28.11
N GLY A 98 -3.38 15.95 -28.02
CA GLY A 98 -4.28 15.92 -29.18
C GLY A 98 -5.29 14.78 -29.27
N LEU A 99 -5.41 13.90 -28.28
CA LEU A 99 -6.42 12.82 -28.28
C LEU A 99 -7.88 13.31 -28.19
N ASP A 100 -8.10 14.52 -27.66
CA ASP A 100 -9.45 15.10 -27.46
C ASP A 100 -9.93 16.01 -28.59
N LYS A 101 -9.17 16.15 -29.69
CA LYS A 101 -9.67 16.91 -30.86
C LYS A 101 -10.59 15.99 -31.67
N PRO A 102 -11.90 16.27 -31.79
CA PRO A 102 -12.71 15.57 -32.76
C PRO A 102 -12.08 15.81 -34.12
N GLU A 103 -11.78 14.72 -34.83
CA GLU A 103 -11.30 14.80 -36.21
C GLU A 103 -12.21 15.73 -36.99
N ASP A 104 -11.60 16.73 -37.64
CA ASP A 104 -12.27 17.69 -38.49
C ASP A 104 -13.18 16.93 -39.47
N ALA A 105 -14.49 17.05 -39.24
CA ALA A 105 -15.51 16.55 -40.16
C ALA A 105 -15.34 17.32 -41.47
N LYS A 106 -14.79 16.61 -42.46
CA LYS A 106 -14.64 17.07 -43.83
C LYS A 106 -15.94 16.94 -44.60
#